data_AF-A0A7W0VH75-F1
#
_entry.id   AF-A0A7W0VH75-F1
#
_cell.length_a   1.000
_cell.length_b   1.000
_cell.length_c   1.000
_cell.angle_alpha   90.00
_cell.angle_beta   90.00
_cell.angle_gamma   90.00
#
_symmetry.space_group_name_H-M   'P 1'
#
loop_
_entity.id
_entity.type
_entity.pdbx_description
1 polymer ?
#
loop_
_entity_poly.entity_id
_entity_poly.type
_entity_poly.pdbx_seq_one_letter_code
_entity_poly.pdbx_strand_id
1 'polypeptide(L)'
;SYYPGQDPAGGPNFYRFGDDVRYDLKIDNDGDAVADWTYRWTFINEVKNGNTFLYNTGPVDSLSSPNLNVTQWYKLEKINEKNGQKTRIFNKAPVAPWNVGKRSFPNYDQVAAQAVQSAAGTMSFAGPRDEPFFVDLHVFDLLGVAGAPTTDGVNVMSLVLEVPITELAKDGIRPTTTTDKTSVLGINASASRPQVRILRKFRDADDVGQFIQVSRLGWPLVNEVIIPLKDKDTYNRSKPHNDVSNFGAYILDPEVPKLLNLVLNAGCAPTPSGGRTDIVGLLAPNGTTPADLLRINIAQGQTNAQSHFPNGRALADDVTDTLLTVACNNGGAIGDGVNANDKAFGTQFPYLASPHSGNP
;
A
#
# COMPACT_ATOMS: atom_id res chain seq x y z
N SER A 1 -7.55 -8.86 -0.96
CA SER A 1 -6.96 -8.59 0.35
C SER A 1 -5.48 -8.39 0.17
N TYR A 2 -4.89 -7.56 1.01
CA TYR A 2 -3.45 -7.50 1.21
C TYR A 2 -3.06 -8.56 2.24
N TYR A 3 -1.84 -9.08 2.15
CA TYR A 3 -1.30 -10.07 3.08
C TYR A 3 -0.02 -9.47 3.69
N PRO A 4 -0.05 -9.01 4.95
CA PRO A 4 1.13 -8.51 5.63
C PRO A 4 2.04 -9.68 6.07
N GLY A 5 3.29 -9.37 6.44
CA GLY A 5 4.18 -10.30 7.14
C GLY A 5 4.40 -11.64 6.44
N GLN A 6 4.90 -11.63 5.21
CA GLN A 6 5.05 -12.82 4.39
C GLN A 6 6.39 -13.51 4.68
N ASP A 7 6.35 -14.72 5.24
CA ASP A 7 7.55 -15.51 5.53
C ASP A 7 8.32 -15.83 4.23
N PRO A 8 9.61 -15.45 4.13
CA PRO A 8 10.47 -15.77 2.99
C PRO A 8 10.49 -17.27 2.66
N ALA A 9 10.45 -18.13 3.69
CA ALA A 9 10.51 -19.58 3.59
C ALA A 9 9.14 -20.25 3.37
N GLY A 10 8.14 -19.52 2.84
CA GLY A 10 6.76 -19.99 2.63
C GLY A 10 6.53 -21.13 1.61
N GLY A 11 7.56 -21.91 1.26
CA GLY A 11 7.42 -23.06 0.36
C GLY A 11 6.48 -24.15 0.93
N PRO A 12 5.90 -25.02 0.09
CA PRO A 12 6.05 -25.10 -1.37
C PRO A 12 5.19 -24.10 -2.15
N ASN A 13 4.32 -23.32 -1.48
CA ASN A 13 3.40 -22.38 -2.11
C ASN A 13 3.74 -20.95 -1.73
N PHE A 14 4.51 -20.28 -2.59
CA PHE A 14 4.92 -18.91 -2.35
C PHE A 14 3.80 -17.89 -2.60
N TYR A 15 3.89 -16.74 -1.94
CA TYR A 15 2.92 -15.66 -2.04
C TYR A 15 2.87 -15.07 -3.45
N ARG A 16 1.68 -14.64 -3.86
CA ARG A 16 1.39 -14.03 -5.17
C ARG A 16 0.20 -13.10 -5.08
N PHE A 17 0.03 -12.21 -6.07
CA PHE A 17 -1.20 -11.45 -6.20
C PHE A 17 -2.36 -12.38 -6.56
N GLY A 18 -3.58 -12.05 -6.12
CA GLY A 18 -4.77 -12.78 -6.54
C GLY A 18 -5.08 -12.50 -8.02
N ASP A 19 -5.31 -13.55 -8.80
CA ASP A 19 -5.80 -13.47 -10.19
C ASP A 19 -7.33 -13.23 -10.26
N ASP A 20 -8.01 -13.30 -9.12
CA ASP A 20 -9.42 -12.98 -8.90
C ASP A 20 -9.61 -11.60 -8.21
N VAL A 21 -8.58 -10.75 -8.21
CA VAL A 21 -8.59 -9.44 -7.54
C VAL A 21 -8.31 -8.32 -8.53
N ARG A 22 -9.01 -7.19 -8.36
CA ARG A 22 -8.61 -5.90 -8.92
C ARG A 22 -7.93 -5.09 -7.84
N TYR A 23 -6.67 -4.74 -8.06
CA TYR A 23 -5.91 -3.85 -7.19
C TYR A 23 -5.87 -2.47 -7.83
N ASP A 24 -6.40 -1.48 -7.13
CA ASP A 24 -6.59 -0.13 -7.65
C ASP A 24 -5.79 0.86 -6.81
N LEU A 25 -5.01 1.72 -7.47
CA LEU A 25 -4.52 2.98 -6.91
C LEU A 25 -5.38 4.10 -7.48
N LYS A 26 -6.06 4.84 -6.61
CA LYS A 26 -7.07 5.84 -6.94
C LYS A 26 -6.56 7.22 -6.55
N ILE A 27 -6.80 8.20 -7.42
CA ILE A 27 -6.22 9.54 -7.34
C ILE A 27 -7.34 10.58 -7.50
N ASP A 28 -7.51 11.40 -6.46
CA ASP A 28 -8.28 12.65 -6.43
C ASP A 28 -7.31 13.80 -6.78
N ASN A 29 -7.62 14.59 -7.80
CA ASN A 29 -6.80 15.72 -8.24
C ASN A 29 -7.48 17.09 -8.14
N ASP A 30 -8.68 17.16 -7.55
CA ASP A 30 -9.40 18.43 -7.36
C ASP A 30 -9.91 18.68 -5.93
N GLY A 31 -9.60 17.76 -5.01
CA GLY A 31 -9.77 17.90 -3.58
C GLY A 31 -11.17 17.59 -3.06
N ASP A 32 -12.02 16.93 -3.85
CA ASP A 32 -13.37 16.55 -3.44
C ASP A 32 -13.46 15.16 -2.78
N ALA A 33 -12.31 14.47 -2.62
CA ALA A 33 -12.19 13.10 -2.11
C ALA A 33 -12.91 12.02 -2.95
N VAL A 34 -13.20 12.33 -4.21
CA VAL A 34 -13.64 11.42 -5.25
C VAL A 34 -12.47 11.18 -6.20
N ALA A 35 -12.24 9.91 -6.57
CA ALA A 35 -11.16 9.61 -7.50
C ALA A 35 -11.51 10.10 -8.91
N ASP A 36 -10.58 10.83 -9.54
CA ASP A 36 -10.62 11.22 -10.95
C ASP A 36 -9.95 10.18 -11.85
N TRP A 37 -8.91 9.54 -11.32
CA TRP A 37 -8.10 8.56 -12.02
C TRP A 37 -7.91 7.30 -11.18
N THR A 38 -8.00 6.14 -11.83
CA THR A 38 -7.63 4.85 -11.23
C THR A 38 -6.58 4.15 -12.07
N TYR A 39 -5.49 3.71 -11.44
CA TYR A 39 -4.55 2.75 -12.00
C TYR A 39 -4.88 1.36 -11.47
N ARG A 40 -5.26 0.46 -12.37
CA ARG A 40 -5.76 -0.88 -12.03
C ARG A 40 -4.80 -1.97 -12.50
N TRP A 41 -4.37 -2.80 -11.56
CA TRP A 41 -3.68 -4.07 -11.83
C TRP A 41 -4.67 -5.23 -11.78
N THR A 42 -4.52 -6.13 -12.76
CA THR A 42 -5.17 -7.46 -12.78
C THR A 42 -4.13 -8.49 -13.19
N PHE A 43 -4.18 -9.67 -12.58
CA PHE A 43 -3.12 -10.68 -12.69
C PHE A 43 -3.61 -11.97 -13.35
N ILE A 44 -2.68 -12.67 -14.00
CA ILE A 44 -2.88 -14.04 -14.48
C ILE A 44 -1.72 -14.91 -14.01
N ASN A 45 -2.02 -16.11 -13.53
CA ASN A 45 -1.05 -17.11 -13.10
C ASN A 45 -0.84 -18.14 -14.21
N GLU A 46 0.40 -18.62 -14.35
CA GLU A 46 0.75 -19.69 -15.28
C GLU A 46 1.69 -20.69 -14.59
N VAL A 47 1.37 -21.98 -14.71
CA VAL A 47 2.22 -23.10 -14.26
C VAL A 47 2.63 -23.89 -15.49
N LYS A 48 3.93 -23.91 -15.80
CA LYS A 48 4.47 -24.54 -17.01
C LYS A 48 4.43 -26.07 -16.93
N ASN A 49 4.74 -26.63 -15.76
CA ASN A 49 4.77 -28.06 -15.47
C ASN A 49 3.97 -28.34 -14.18
N GLY A 50 2.76 -28.85 -14.35
CA GLY A 50 1.88 -29.28 -13.24
C GLY A 50 2.22 -30.66 -12.66
N ASN A 51 3.17 -31.40 -13.22
CA ASN A 51 3.57 -32.72 -12.75
C ASN A 51 4.62 -32.68 -11.62
N THR A 52 4.83 -31.51 -11.02
CA THR A 52 5.77 -31.31 -9.91
C THR A 52 5.22 -30.28 -8.93
N PHE A 53 5.64 -30.37 -7.66
CA PHE A 53 5.32 -29.38 -6.63
C PHE A 53 6.27 -28.17 -6.65
N LEU A 54 7.32 -28.20 -7.49
CA LEU A 54 8.40 -27.22 -7.47
C LEU A 54 7.98 -25.87 -8.08
N TYR A 55 8.31 -24.78 -7.38
CA TYR A 55 8.18 -23.41 -7.90
C TYR A 55 9.12 -23.13 -9.08
N ASN A 56 10.32 -23.71 -9.04
CA ASN A 56 11.29 -23.71 -10.11
C ASN A 56 12.01 -25.07 -10.17
N THR A 57 12.29 -25.58 -11.36
CA THR A 57 12.85 -26.93 -11.59
C THR A 57 14.38 -26.95 -11.70
N GLY A 58 15.02 -25.81 -11.49
CA GLY A 58 16.47 -25.62 -11.56
C GLY A 58 16.82 -24.14 -11.33
N PRO A 59 18.11 -23.76 -11.46
CA PRO A 59 18.53 -22.37 -11.36
C PRO A 59 17.81 -21.46 -12.37
N VAL A 60 17.46 -20.25 -11.92
CA VAL A 60 16.74 -19.23 -12.67
C VAL A 60 17.63 -17.99 -12.78
N ASP A 61 17.97 -17.64 -14.02
CA ASP A 61 18.85 -16.53 -14.40
C ASP A 61 18.09 -15.39 -15.10
N SER A 62 16.82 -15.60 -15.41
CA SER A 62 15.96 -14.66 -16.13
C SER A 62 14.48 -15.03 -15.95
N LEU A 63 13.58 -14.06 -16.20
CA LEU A 63 12.13 -14.30 -16.14
C LEU A 63 11.64 -15.24 -17.24
N SER A 64 12.37 -15.34 -18.35
CA SER A 64 12.11 -16.28 -19.44
C SER A 64 12.71 -17.67 -19.21
N SER A 65 13.47 -17.88 -18.13
CA SER A 65 14.11 -19.15 -17.84
C SER A 65 13.10 -20.31 -17.92
N PRO A 66 13.43 -21.42 -18.62
CA PRO A 66 12.57 -22.59 -18.65
C PRO A 66 12.41 -23.23 -17.27
N ASN A 67 13.36 -22.98 -16.36
CA ASN A 67 13.33 -23.50 -14.99
C ASN A 67 12.35 -22.77 -14.08
N LEU A 68 11.90 -21.56 -14.41
CA LEU A 68 10.89 -20.85 -13.61
C LEU A 68 9.51 -21.43 -13.93
N ASN A 69 8.99 -22.30 -13.05
CA ASN A 69 7.79 -23.09 -13.30
C ASN A 69 6.49 -22.29 -13.08
N VAL A 70 6.43 -21.56 -11.96
CA VAL A 70 5.29 -20.71 -11.61
C VAL A 70 5.62 -19.27 -12.00
N THR A 71 4.82 -18.70 -12.90
CA THR A 71 4.96 -17.30 -13.34
C THR A 71 3.65 -16.55 -13.15
N GLN A 72 3.74 -15.23 -13.00
CA GLN A 72 2.59 -14.34 -12.93
C GLN A 72 2.82 -13.14 -13.83
N TRP A 73 1.75 -12.69 -14.49
CA TRP A 73 1.75 -11.52 -15.37
C TRP A 73 0.63 -10.58 -14.97
N TYR A 74 0.77 -9.31 -15.30
CA TYR A 74 -0.26 -8.31 -15.05
C TYR A 74 -0.60 -7.47 -16.27
N LYS A 75 -1.84 -7.00 -16.27
CA LYS A 75 -2.33 -5.89 -17.09
C LYS A 75 -2.48 -4.66 -16.18
N LEU A 76 -1.96 -3.52 -16.64
CA LEU A 76 -2.13 -2.21 -16.00
C LEU A 76 -2.96 -1.30 -16.90
N GLU A 77 -4.05 -0.76 -16.35
CA GLU A 77 -4.96 0.16 -17.03
C GLU A 77 -5.07 1.47 -16.25
N LYS A 78 -4.96 2.62 -16.94
CA LYS A 78 -5.39 3.93 -16.44
C LYS A 78 -6.87 4.12 -16.78
N ILE A 79 -7.67 4.51 -15.81
CA ILE A 79 -9.12 4.69 -15.96
C ILE A 79 -9.44 6.13 -15.59
N ASN A 80 -10.11 6.84 -16.49
CA ASN A 80 -10.74 8.12 -16.18
C ASN A 80 -12.11 7.85 -15.54
N GLU A 81 -12.28 8.21 -14.27
CA GLU A 81 -13.51 7.89 -13.53
C GLU A 81 -14.68 8.80 -13.95
N LYS A 82 -14.42 9.98 -14.54
CA LYS A 82 -15.46 10.92 -15.00
C LYS A 82 -16.22 10.41 -16.22
N ASN A 83 -15.55 9.71 -17.14
CA ASN A 83 -16.15 9.23 -18.39
C ASN A 83 -16.00 7.71 -18.63
N GLY A 84 -15.32 6.99 -17.73
CA GLY A 84 -15.10 5.55 -17.81
C GLY A 84 -14.09 5.11 -18.88
N GLN A 85 -13.40 6.04 -19.54
CA GLN A 85 -12.38 5.73 -20.55
C GLN A 85 -11.24 4.94 -19.92
N LYS A 86 -10.80 3.87 -20.59
CA LYS A 86 -9.68 3.03 -20.16
C LYS A 86 -8.56 3.09 -21.17
N THR A 87 -7.37 3.41 -20.69
CA THR A 87 -6.12 3.35 -21.44
C THR A 87 -5.28 2.22 -20.90
N ARG A 88 -4.94 1.24 -21.75
CA ARG A 88 -4.05 0.15 -21.37
C ARG A 88 -2.60 0.62 -21.42
N ILE A 89 -1.89 0.55 -20.30
CA ILE A 89 -0.46 0.87 -20.22
C ILE A 89 0.37 -0.38 -20.51
N PHE A 90 0.06 -1.48 -19.81
CA PHE A 90 0.70 -2.79 -20.03
C PHE A 90 -0.36 -3.87 -20.21
N ASN A 91 -0.12 -4.82 -21.10
CA ASN A 91 -1.05 -5.93 -21.36
C ASN A 91 -0.65 -7.25 -20.69
N LYS A 92 0.64 -7.51 -20.61
CA LYS A 92 1.22 -8.75 -20.09
C LYS A 92 2.63 -8.46 -19.56
N ALA A 93 2.72 -7.55 -18.60
CA ALA A 93 3.97 -7.23 -17.91
C ALA A 93 4.28 -8.34 -16.88
N PRO A 94 5.54 -8.75 -16.71
CA PRO A 94 5.88 -9.82 -15.77
C PRO A 94 5.85 -9.33 -14.31
N VAL A 95 5.52 -10.25 -13.39
CA VAL A 95 5.72 -10.07 -11.94
C VAL A 95 7.07 -10.68 -11.56
N ALA A 96 7.87 -10.01 -10.73
CA ALA A 96 9.11 -10.59 -10.23
C ALA A 96 8.82 -11.86 -9.41
N PRO A 97 9.61 -12.93 -9.56
CA PRO A 97 9.36 -14.19 -8.88
C PRO A 97 9.65 -14.08 -7.38
N TRP A 98 9.18 -15.05 -6.60
CA TRP A 98 9.56 -15.17 -5.19
C TRP A 98 11.04 -15.48 -5.04
N ASN A 99 11.71 -14.87 -4.06
CA ASN A 99 13.11 -15.16 -3.76
C ASN A 99 13.23 -16.46 -2.97
N VAL A 100 13.10 -17.59 -3.66
CA VAL A 100 13.08 -18.93 -3.05
C VAL A 100 14.37 -19.26 -2.30
N GLY A 101 15.52 -18.78 -2.79
CA GLY A 101 16.82 -19.11 -2.22
C GLY A 101 17.96 -19.08 -3.22
N LYS A 102 19.20 -19.03 -2.71
CA LYS A 102 20.44 -18.95 -3.52
C LYS A 102 20.61 -20.07 -4.54
N ARG A 103 20.06 -21.27 -4.26
CA ARG A 103 20.09 -22.40 -5.21
C ARG A 103 19.16 -22.19 -6.40
N SER A 104 18.03 -21.53 -6.17
CA SER A 104 17.06 -21.19 -7.21
C SER A 104 17.50 -19.94 -7.98
N PHE A 105 18.01 -18.93 -7.29
CA PHE A 105 18.42 -17.65 -7.85
C PHE A 105 19.86 -17.34 -7.46
N PRO A 106 20.85 -17.67 -8.31
CA PRO A 106 22.24 -17.27 -8.08
C PRO A 106 22.41 -15.75 -7.99
N ASN A 107 21.58 -14.99 -8.72
CA ASN A 107 21.48 -13.53 -8.63
C ASN A 107 20.00 -13.11 -8.74
N TYR A 108 19.30 -13.05 -7.60
CA TYR A 108 17.88 -12.71 -7.57
C TYR A 108 17.60 -11.31 -8.12
N ASP A 109 18.38 -10.30 -7.71
CA ASP A 109 18.13 -8.91 -8.07
C ASP A 109 18.22 -8.67 -9.58
N GLN A 110 19.16 -9.35 -10.25
CA GLN A 110 19.25 -9.33 -11.72
C GLN A 110 17.98 -9.87 -12.40
N VAL A 111 17.37 -10.91 -11.84
CA VAL A 111 16.12 -11.48 -12.36
C VAL A 111 14.95 -10.55 -12.05
N ALA A 112 14.85 -10.05 -10.81
CA ALA A 112 13.77 -9.16 -10.38
C ALA A 112 13.78 -7.82 -11.13
N ALA A 113 14.95 -7.30 -11.51
CA ALA A 113 15.08 -6.07 -12.30
C ALA A 113 14.40 -6.17 -13.67
N GLN A 114 14.29 -7.37 -14.26
CA GLN A 114 13.58 -7.59 -15.53
C GLN A 114 12.06 -7.37 -15.39
N ALA A 115 11.53 -7.32 -14.16
CA ALA A 115 10.13 -7.05 -13.89
C ALA A 115 9.81 -5.54 -13.81
N VAL A 116 10.82 -4.67 -13.87
CA VAL A 116 10.62 -3.23 -14.03
C VAL A 116 10.25 -2.97 -15.49
N GLN A 117 9.05 -2.43 -15.71
CA GLN A 117 8.54 -2.12 -17.05
C GLN A 117 8.35 -0.61 -17.21
N SER A 118 8.56 -0.11 -18.42
CA SER A 118 8.35 1.30 -18.76
C SER A 118 7.57 1.43 -20.07
N ALA A 119 6.58 2.33 -20.10
CA ALA A 119 5.82 2.68 -21.29
C ALA A 119 5.31 4.12 -21.18
N ALA A 120 5.54 4.93 -22.22
CA ALA A 120 5.04 6.31 -22.32
C ALA A 120 5.31 7.17 -21.05
N GLY A 121 6.50 7.06 -20.47
CA GLY A 121 6.89 7.80 -19.26
C GLY A 121 6.32 7.25 -17.95
N THR A 122 5.54 6.17 -17.99
CA THR A 122 5.09 5.43 -16.80
C THR A 122 6.03 4.26 -16.54
N MET A 123 6.54 4.12 -15.32
CA MET A 123 7.23 2.91 -14.86
C MET A 123 6.36 2.13 -13.89
N SER A 124 6.42 0.80 -13.95
CA SER A 124 5.68 -0.07 -13.05
C SER A 124 6.52 -1.29 -12.67
N PHE A 125 6.36 -1.72 -11.42
CA PHE A 125 6.92 -2.95 -10.88
C PHE A 125 5.84 -3.66 -10.06
N ALA A 126 5.80 -4.98 -10.18
CA ALA A 126 5.00 -5.85 -9.31
C ALA A 126 5.84 -7.04 -8.87
N GLY A 127 5.85 -7.35 -7.57
CA GLY A 127 6.58 -8.51 -7.05
C GLY A 127 6.93 -8.37 -5.58
N PRO A 128 7.64 -9.35 -5.01
CA PRO A 128 8.00 -9.35 -3.61
C PRO A 128 9.11 -8.34 -3.33
N ARG A 129 8.97 -7.66 -2.20
CA ARG A 129 9.97 -6.77 -1.60
C ARG A 129 9.99 -7.01 -0.10
N ASP A 130 11.05 -6.53 0.50
CA ASP A 130 11.14 -6.39 1.95
C ASP A 130 10.01 -5.48 2.48
N GLU A 131 9.55 -5.69 3.71
CA GLU A 131 8.43 -4.96 4.34
C GLU A 131 8.89 -3.57 4.82
N PRO A 132 8.52 -2.47 4.12
CA PRO A 132 9.02 -1.14 4.48
C PRO A 132 8.26 -0.48 5.64
N PHE A 133 7.22 -1.12 6.19
CA PHE A 133 6.46 -0.60 7.32
C PHE A 133 7.05 -1.13 8.63
N PHE A 134 8.08 -0.45 9.12
CA PHE A 134 8.78 -0.80 10.36
C PHE A 134 7.94 -0.37 11.58
N VAL A 135 7.61 -1.34 12.44
CA VAL A 135 6.70 -1.16 13.59
C VAL A 135 6.86 -2.28 14.62
N ASP A 136 6.56 -1.98 15.89
CA ASP A 136 6.35 -2.99 16.95
C ASP A 136 4.88 -3.45 17.00
N LEU A 137 4.58 -4.56 16.31
CA LEU A 137 3.24 -5.16 16.27
C LEU A 137 2.78 -5.77 17.59
N HIS A 138 3.65 -5.87 18.61
CA HIS A 138 3.19 -6.22 19.95
C HIS A 138 2.25 -5.17 20.55
N VAL A 139 2.10 -4.00 19.91
CA VAL A 139 0.99 -3.08 20.18
C VAL A 139 -0.39 -3.79 20.18
N PHE A 140 -0.56 -4.86 19.40
CA PHE A 140 -1.79 -5.63 19.37
C PHE A 140 -1.92 -6.66 20.50
N ASP A 141 -0.85 -6.90 21.27
CA ASP A 141 -0.89 -7.60 22.55
C ASP A 141 -0.99 -6.56 23.69
N LEU A 142 -2.20 -6.01 23.85
CA LEU A 142 -2.55 -5.01 24.87
C LEU A 142 -1.64 -3.77 24.91
N LEU A 143 -1.29 -3.21 23.75
CA LEU A 143 -0.39 -2.06 23.61
C LEU A 143 1.01 -2.29 24.19
N GLY A 144 1.44 -3.55 24.33
CA GLY A 144 2.75 -3.91 24.84
C GLY A 144 3.85 -3.58 23.84
N VAL A 145 4.33 -2.34 23.85
CA VAL A 145 5.36 -1.86 22.93
C VAL A 145 6.68 -1.68 23.66
N ALA A 146 7.74 -2.27 23.13
CA ALA A 146 9.07 -2.26 23.75
C ALA A 146 10.20 -2.02 22.74
N GLY A 147 9.88 -1.61 21.51
CA GLY A 147 10.86 -1.41 20.43
C GLY A 147 11.29 -2.70 19.76
N ALA A 148 10.44 -3.74 19.77
CA ALA A 148 10.74 -4.96 19.05
C ALA A 148 10.45 -4.76 17.55
N PRO A 149 11.44 -4.95 16.65
CA PRO A 149 11.24 -4.73 15.22
C PRO A 149 10.54 -5.95 14.59
N THR A 150 9.23 -6.05 14.81
CA THR A 150 8.44 -7.25 14.49
C THR A 150 8.26 -7.52 13.00
N THR A 151 8.62 -6.56 12.14
CA THR A 151 8.53 -6.64 10.68
C THR A 151 9.87 -6.91 10.01
N ASP A 152 10.96 -7.06 10.78
CA ASP A 152 12.26 -7.44 10.22
C ASP A 152 12.21 -8.86 9.65
N GLY A 153 12.94 -9.08 8.56
CA GLY A 153 13.09 -10.43 8.00
C GLY A 153 11.89 -10.97 7.24
N VAL A 154 10.80 -10.22 7.10
CA VAL A 154 9.59 -10.62 6.35
C VAL A 154 9.45 -9.82 5.06
N ASN A 155 8.66 -10.35 4.14
CA ASN A 155 8.41 -9.74 2.85
C ASN A 155 6.95 -9.25 2.73
N VAL A 156 6.70 -8.47 1.67
CA VAL A 156 5.38 -8.16 1.14
C VAL A 156 5.35 -8.23 -0.38
N MET A 157 4.15 -8.32 -0.96
CA MET A 157 3.94 -8.15 -2.39
C MET A 157 3.66 -6.67 -2.69
N SER A 158 4.51 -6.04 -3.51
CA SER A 158 4.45 -4.60 -3.78
C SER A 158 3.98 -4.30 -5.20
N LEU A 159 3.10 -3.30 -5.32
CA LEU A 159 2.75 -2.65 -6.58
C LEU A 159 3.36 -1.25 -6.55
N VAL A 160 4.28 -0.98 -7.46
CA VAL A 160 4.97 0.31 -7.53
C VAL A 160 4.72 0.94 -8.88
N LEU A 161 4.45 2.24 -8.86
CA LEU A 161 4.07 3.03 -10.03
C LEU A 161 4.79 4.38 -9.96
N GLU A 162 5.47 4.74 -11.04
CA GLU A 162 5.99 6.08 -11.28
C GLU A 162 5.31 6.62 -12.54
N VAL A 163 4.75 7.82 -12.44
CA VAL A 163 3.98 8.45 -13.51
C VAL A 163 4.36 9.92 -13.66
N PRO A 164 4.30 10.49 -14.87
CA PRO A 164 4.50 11.92 -15.05
C PRO A 164 3.48 12.71 -14.25
N ILE A 165 3.93 13.75 -13.53
CA ILE A 165 3.05 14.54 -12.67
C ILE A 165 1.90 15.20 -13.45
N THR A 166 2.13 15.53 -14.73
CA THR A 166 1.12 16.06 -15.64
C THR A 166 0.03 15.05 -15.99
N GLU A 167 0.26 13.75 -15.84
CA GLU A 167 -0.78 12.73 -16.03
C GLU A 167 -1.77 12.69 -14.85
N LEU A 168 -1.38 13.25 -13.71
CA LEU A 168 -2.15 13.27 -12.46
C LEU A 168 -2.74 14.64 -12.15
N ALA A 169 -2.01 15.71 -12.46
CA ALA A 169 -2.44 17.07 -12.20
C ALA A 169 -3.74 17.41 -12.93
N LYS A 170 -4.54 18.28 -12.30
CA LYS A 170 -5.79 18.76 -12.89
C LYS A 170 -5.53 19.40 -14.25
N ASP A 171 -6.37 19.05 -15.23
CA ASP A 171 -6.28 19.50 -16.63
C ASP A 171 -4.92 19.25 -17.32
N GLY A 172 -4.11 18.35 -16.77
CA GLY A 172 -2.78 18.03 -17.29
C GLY A 172 -1.69 19.06 -16.93
N ILE A 173 -2.00 20.04 -16.09
CA ILE A 173 -1.13 21.19 -15.81
C ILE A 173 -0.66 21.11 -14.36
N ARG A 174 0.65 21.00 -14.16
CA ARG A 174 1.23 21.06 -12.82
C ARG A 174 0.95 22.44 -12.19
N PRO A 175 0.32 22.50 -11.01
CA PRO A 175 0.03 23.76 -10.35
C PRO A 175 1.32 24.46 -9.88
N THR A 176 1.29 25.79 -9.83
CA THR A 176 2.41 26.62 -9.39
C THR A 176 2.22 27.19 -7.98
N THR A 177 0.99 27.18 -7.46
CA THR A 177 0.66 27.64 -6.10
C THR A 177 0.54 26.44 -5.16
N THR A 178 1.05 26.60 -3.94
CA THR A 178 1.06 25.53 -2.93
C THR A 178 -0.12 25.58 -1.97
N THR A 179 -1.07 26.50 -2.16
CA THR A 179 -2.19 26.75 -1.23
C THR A 179 -3.55 26.39 -1.83
N ASP A 180 -3.61 26.09 -3.13
CA ASP A 180 -4.85 25.67 -3.80
C ASP A 180 -5.13 24.20 -3.52
N LYS A 181 -6.40 23.80 -3.36
CA LYS A 181 -6.76 22.38 -3.19
C LYS A 181 -6.34 21.51 -4.37
N THR A 182 -6.32 22.04 -5.59
CA THR A 182 -5.87 21.36 -6.82
C THR A 182 -4.35 21.17 -6.87
N SER A 183 -3.59 21.80 -5.95
CA SER A 183 -2.18 21.52 -5.73
C SER A 183 -1.93 20.24 -4.95
N VAL A 184 -2.95 19.66 -4.32
CA VAL A 184 -2.85 18.47 -3.49
C VAL A 184 -3.52 17.30 -4.19
N LEU A 185 -2.76 16.23 -4.43
CA LEU A 185 -3.36 14.95 -4.81
C LEU A 185 -3.79 14.19 -3.55
N GLY A 186 -4.96 13.56 -3.61
CA GLY A 186 -5.38 12.55 -2.64
C GLY A 186 -5.26 11.15 -3.22
N ILE A 187 -4.65 10.23 -2.48
CA ILE A 187 -4.34 8.89 -2.97
C ILE A 187 -4.89 7.84 -2.00
N ASN A 188 -5.63 6.86 -2.50
CA ASN A 188 -5.89 5.63 -1.76
C ASN A 188 -5.72 4.38 -2.61
N ALA A 189 -5.39 3.28 -1.96
CA ALA A 189 -5.39 1.95 -2.52
C ALA A 189 -6.69 1.23 -2.18
N SER A 190 -7.12 0.32 -3.06
CA SER A 190 -8.23 -0.60 -2.76
C SER A 190 -8.07 -1.94 -3.46
N ALA A 191 -8.68 -2.97 -2.87
CA ALA A 191 -8.78 -4.29 -3.47
C ALA A 191 -10.25 -4.68 -3.63
N SER A 192 -10.61 -5.17 -4.82
CA SER A 192 -11.97 -5.63 -5.12
C SER A 192 -11.97 -7.08 -5.60
N ARG A 193 -13.01 -7.84 -5.22
CA ARG A 193 -13.22 -9.24 -5.62
C ARG A 193 -14.60 -9.41 -6.28
N PRO A 194 -14.80 -10.43 -7.13
CA PRO A 194 -16.12 -10.83 -7.59
C PRO A 194 -17.06 -11.10 -6.42
N GLN A 195 -18.33 -10.72 -6.59
CA GLN A 195 -19.35 -10.78 -5.54
C GLN A 195 -19.64 -12.21 -5.06
N VAL A 196 -19.53 -13.20 -5.95
CA VAL A 196 -19.86 -14.59 -5.65
C VAL A 196 -18.72 -15.50 -6.08
N ARG A 197 -18.28 -16.37 -5.17
CA ARG A 197 -17.35 -17.46 -5.43
C ARG A 197 -18.05 -18.80 -5.26
N ILE A 198 -18.04 -19.63 -6.30
CA ILE A 198 -18.61 -20.98 -6.30
C ILE A 198 -17.47 -21.98 -6.25
N LEU A 199 -17.26 -22.61 -5.10
CA LEU A 199 -16.28 -23.68 -4.96
C LEU A 199 -16.74 -24.94 -5.71
N ARG A 200 -15.83 -25.56 -6.46
CA ARG A 200 -16.09 -26.78 -7.25
C ARG A 200 -15.29 -27.95 -6.70
N LYS A 201 -15.84 -29.17 -6.82
CA LYS A 201 -15.25 -30.38 -6.22
C LYS A 201 -13.94 -30.83 -6.89
N PHE A 202 -13.82 -30.66 -8.22
CA PHE A 202 -12.73 -31.25 -9.02
C PHE A 202 -12.11 -30.28 -10.03
N ARG A 203 -12.33 -28.98 -9.87
CA ARG A 203 -11.76 -27.93 -10.70
C ARG A 203 -11.70 -26.62 -9.92
N ASP A 204 -11.12 -25.60 -10.52
CA ASP A 204 -11.04 -24.27 -9.94
C ASP A 204 -12.43 -23.68 -9.64
N ALA A 205 -12.47 -22.76 -8.69
CA ALA A 205 -13.69 -22.04 -8.34
C ALA A 205 -14.17 -21.17 -9.52
N ASP A 206 -15.49 -20.98 -9.63
CA ASP A 206 -16.04 -19.97 -10.52
C ASP A 206 -16.26 -18.68 -9.74
N ASP A 207 -15.81 -17.56 -10.29
CA ASP A 207 -16.07 -16.22 -9.74
C ASP A 207 -17.05 -15.47 -10.66
N VAL A 208 -18.17 -15.01 -10.09
CA VAL A 208 -19.28 -14.39 -10.86
C VAL A 208 -19.79 -13.10 -10.20
N GLY A 209 -20.44 -12.28 -11.03
CA GLY A 209 -21.06 -11.03 -10.59
C GLY A 209 -20.13 -9.81 -10.68
N GLN A 210 -20.55 -8.72 -10.06
CA GLN A 210 -19.80 -7.47 -10.06
C GLN A 210 -18.61 -7.55 -9.12
N PHE A 211 -17.60 -6.70 -9.33
CA PHE A 211 -16.50 -6.55 -8.38
C PHE A 211 -16.95 -5.66 -7.23
N ILE A 212 -16.77 -6.16 -6.00
CA ILE A 212 -17.07 -5.46 -4.76
C ILE A 212 -15.74 -5.11 -4.08
N GLN A 213 -15.59 -3.86 -3.66
CA GLN A 213 -14.44 -3.44 -2.86
C GLN A 213 -14.51 -4.15 -1.51
N VAL A 214 -13.42 -4.80 -1.12
CA VAL A 214 -13.32 -5.54 0.16
C VAL A 214 -12.24 -4.99 1.08
N SER A 215 -11.45 -4.02 0.60
CA SER A 215 -10.42 -3.35 1.39
C SER A 215 -10.06 -2.02 0.75
N ARG A 216 -9.72 -1.04 1.59
CA ARG A 216 -9.05 0.19 1.18
C ARG A 216 -8.05 0.66 2.24
N LEU A 217 -7.06 1.43 1.82
CA LEU A 217 -6.07 2.08 2.66
C LEU A 217 -5.72 3.45 2.05
N GLY A 218 -5.68 4.50 2.88
CA GLY A 218 -5.25 5.84 2.51
C GLY A 218 -4.10 6.31 3.39
N TRP A 219 -4.45 7.08 4.42
CA TRP A 219 -3.54 7.53 5.45
C TRP A 219 -3.15 6.35 6.36
N PRO A 220 -1.86 6.19 6.74
CA PRO A 220 -1.43 5.06 7.55
C PRO A 220 -2.20 4.97 8.88
N LEU A 221 -2.46 3.75 9.33
CA LEU A 221 -3.04 3.42 10.64
C LEU A 221 -4.50 3.88 10.88
N VAL A 222 -5.15 4.60 9.95
CA VAL A 222 -6.57 4.92 10.05
C VAL A 222 -7.39 3.64 10.11
N ASN A 223 -7.24 2.78 9.11
CA ASN A 223 -7.94 1.51 9.11
C ASN A 223 -7.57 0.72 10.35
N GLU A 224 -6.28 0.55 10.65
CA GLU A 224 -5.73 -0.38 11.65
C GLU A 224 -6.19 -0.08 13.08
N VAL A 225 -6.02 1.17 13.55
CA VAL A 225 -6.17 1.53 14.98
C VAL A 225 -7.15 2.68 15.24
N ILE A 226 -7.65 3.37 14.22
CA ILE A 226 -8.68 4.40 14.40
C ILE A 226 -10.09 3.85 14.19
N ILE A 227 -10.30 3.06 13.13
CA ILE A 227 -11.61 2.48 12.84
C ILE A 227 -11.87 1.29 13.77
N PRO A 228 -12.96 1.29 14.57
CA PRO A 228 -13.26 0.16 15.44
C PRO A 228 -13.65 -1.09 14.66
N LEU A 229 -13.40 -2.26 15.24
CA LEU A 229 -13.68 -3.56 14.60
C LEU A 229 -15.11 -3.70 14.07
N LYS A 230 -16.10 -3.17 14.79
CA LYS A 230 -17.52 -3.22 14.38
C LYS A 230 -17.80 -2.53 13.03
N ASP A 231 -16.97 -1.55 12.65
CA ASP A 231 -17.16 -0.73 11.45
C ASP A 231 -16.11 -1.01 10.36
N LYS A 232 -15.12 -1.88 10.61
CA LYS A 232 -14.05 -2.21 9.66
C LYS A 232 -14.58 -2.67 8.30
N ASP A 233 -15.58 -3.54 8.29
CA ASP A 233 -16.18 -4.04 7.04
C ASP A 233 -16.87 -2.91 6.27
N THR A 234 -17.60 -2.04 6.97
CA THR A 234 -18.25 -0.86 6.38
C THR A 234 -17.21 0.10 5.82
N TYR A 235 -16.17 0.42 6.58
CA TYR A 235 -15.05 1.26 6.15
C TYR A 235 -14.36 0.69 4.92
N ASN A 236 -14.05 -0.61 4.92
CA ASN A 236 -13.37 -1.27 3.80
C ASN A 236 -14.21 -1.28 2.52
N ARG A 237 -15.55 -1.26 2.64
CA ARG A 237 -16.50 -1.23 1.52
C ARG A 237 -16.90 0.19 1.11
N SER A 238 -16.59 1.22 1.89
CA SER A 238 -16.95 2.61 1.61
C SER A 238 -15.94 3.30 0.69
N LYS A 239 -16.29 4.52 0.26
CA LYS A 239 -15.42 5.42 -0.52
C LYS A 239 -15.01 6.62 0.35
N PRO A 240 -13.80 7.18 0.17
CA PRO A 240 -13.29 8.27 1.00
C PRO A 240 -14.18 9.51 1.12
N HIS A 241 -14.91 9.90 0.07
CA HIS A 241 -15.84 11.04 0.13
C HIS A 241 -16.96 10.93 1.19
N ASN A 242 -17.24 9.72 1.72
CA ASN A 242 -18.21 9.52 2.81
C ASN A 242 -17.55 9.40 4.19
N ASP A 243 -16.26 9.66 4.32
CA ASP A 243 -15.53 9.37 5.57
C ASP A 243 -15.95 10.26 6.72
N VAL A 244 -16.22 11.55 6.46
CA VAL A 244 -16.66 12.48 7.52
C VAL A 244 -17.98 12.03 8.12
N SER A 245 -18.96 11.66 7.30
CA SER A 245 -20.29 11.25 7.77
C SER A 245 -20.27 9.88 8.45
N ASN A 246 -19.45 8.95 7.98
CA ASN A 246 -19.43 7.58 8.49
C ASN A 246 -18.46 7.37 9.67
N PHE A 247 -17.30 8.04 9.66
CA PHE A 247 -16.17 7.72 10.54
C PHE A 247 -15.54 8.95 11.20
N GLY A 248 -15.97 10.17 10.87
CA GLY A 248 -15.37 11.42 11.39
C GLY A 248 -15.35 11.50 12.92
N ALA A 249 -16.32 10.89 13.60
CA ALA A 249 -16.34 10.81 15.06
C ALA A 249 -15.11 10.09 15.65
N TYR A 250 -14.59 9.05 14.98
CA TYR A 250 -13.41 8.32 15.43
C TYR A 250 -12.12 9.12 15.26
N ILE A 251 -12.09 10.06 14.32
CA ILE A 251 -10.97 11.00 14.15
C ILE A 251 -11.06 12.11 15.19
N LEU A 252 -12.26 12.62 15.48
CA LEU A 252 -12.47 13.70 16.44
C LEU A 252 -12.24 13.26 17.89
N ASP A 253 -12.50 12.00 18.22
CA ASP A 253 -12.26 11.43 19.56
C ASP A 253 -11.61 10.04 19.45
N PRO A 254 -10.32 9.97 19.07
CA PRO A 254 -9.64 8.70 18.85
C PRO A 254 -9.49 7.93 20.16
N GLU A 255 -9.61 6.60 20.08
CA GLU A 255 -9.46 5.71 21.23
C GLU A 255 -7.98 5.54 21.63
N VAL A 256 -7.07 5.56 20.65
CA VAL A 256 -5.63 5.30 20.84
C VAL A 256 -5.01 6.08 22.01
N PRO A 257 -5.15 7.42 22.13
CA PRO A 257 -4.53 8.17 23.23
C PRO A 257 -5.06 7.77 24.61
N LYS A 258 -6.33 7.35 24.71
CA LYS A 258 -6.94 6.87 25.96
C LYS A 258 -6.33 5.55 26.38
N LEU A 259 -6.11 4.64 25.43
CA LEU A 259 -5.50 3.34 25.69
C LEU A 259 -4.00 3.48 25.99
N LEU A 260 -3.27 4.34 25.29
CA LEU A 260 -1.87 4.66 25.59
C LEU A 260 -1.70 5.18 27.02
N ASN A 261 -2.63 6.02 27.50
CA ASN A 261 -2.65 6.46 28.89
C ASN A 261 -2.94 5.32 29.86
N LEU A 262 -3.91 4.47 29.54
CA LEU A 262 -4.33 3.37 30.42
C LEU A 262 -3.23 2.31 30.60
N VAL A 263 -2.52 1.96 29.52
CA VAL A 263 -1.54 0.88 29.53
C VAL A 263 -0.12 1.39 29.80
N LEU A 264 0.29 2.46 29.11
CA LEU A 264 1.68 2.92 29.09
C LEU A 264 1.93 4.17 29.94
N ASN A 265 0.88 4.74 30.56
CA ASN A 265 0.97 6.03 31.27
C ASN A 265 1.63 7.13 30.42
N ALA A 266 1.35 7.13 29.11
CA ALA A 266 2.03 7.99 28.12
C ALA A 266 1.79 9.50 28.31
N GLY A 267 0.88 9.90 29.22
CA GLY A 267 0.60 11.30 29.52
C GLY A 267 -0.08 12.04 28.36
N CYS A 268 -0.78 11.32 27.49
CA CYS A 268 -1.49 11.89 26.35
C CYS A 268 -2.55 12.89 26.80
N ALA A 269 -2.64 14.00 26.07
CA ALA A 269 -3.60 15.05 26.34
C ALA A 269 -5.03 14.53 26.13
N PRO A 270 -6.01 14.98 26.95
CA PRO A 270 -7.40 14.65 26.72
C PRO A 270 -7.89 15.25 25.39
N THR A 271 -8.85 14.57 24.76
CA THR A 271 -9.55 15.11 23.59
C THR A 271 -10.19 16.47 23.94
N PRO A 272 -9.93 17.55 23.19
CA PRO A 272 -10.58 18.83 23.39
C PRO A 272 -12.11 18.72 23.26
N SER A 273 -12.88 19.61 23.90
CA SER A 273 -14.36 19.58 23.82
C SER A 273 -14.90 19.74 22.39
N GLY A 274 -14.14 20.38 21.49
CA GLY A 274 -14.46 20.50 20.07
C GLY A 274 -13.94 19.35 19.19
N GLY A 275 -13.32 18.34 19.79
CA GLY A 275 -12.65 17.23 19.10
C GLY A 275 -11.26 17.58 18.55
N ARG A 276 -10.58 16.57 18.00
CA ARG A 276 -9.25 16.66 17.37
C ARG A 276 -9.29 17.28 15.97
N THR A 277 -9.70 18.54 15.88
CA THR A 277 -9.73 19.30 14.62
C THR A 277 -8.36 19.53 14.00
N ASP A 278 -7.30 19.44 14.81
CA ASP A 278 -5.91 19.42 14.35
C ASP A 278 -5.63 18.21 13.44
N ILE A 279 -6.08 17.01 13.80
CA ILE A 279 -5.95 15.81 12.94
C ILE A 279 -6.79 15.98 11.67
N VAL A 280 -8.00 16.53 11.79
CA VAL A 280 -8.84 16.84 10.60
C VAL A 280 -8.12 17.79 9.66
N GLY A 281 -7.41 18.80 10.18
CA GLY A 281 -6.60 19.73 9.38
C GLY A 281 -5.47 19.04 8.61
N LEU A 282 -4.82 18.03 9.21
CA LEU A 282 -3.79 17.22 8.54
C LEU A 282 -4.35 16.38 7.38
N LEU A 283 -5.59 15.91 7.49
CA LEU A 283 -6.29 15.13 6.46
C LEU A 283 -6.91 16.01 5.36
N ALA A 284 -7.00 17.32 5.59
CA ALA A 284 -7.67 18.30 4.75
C ALA A 284 -6.76 19.49 4.35
N PRO A 285 -5.50 19.26 3.94
CA PRO A 285 -4.59 20.35 3.59
C PRO A 285 -5.17 21.17 2.44
N ASN A 286 -4.89 22.48 2.45
CA ASN A 286 -5.32 23.44 1.42
C ASN A 286 -6.83 23.47 1.15
N GLY A 287 -7.66 23.13 2.16
CA GLY A 287 -9.11 23.11 2.01
C GLY A 287 -9.63 21.97 1.15
N THR A 288 -8.85 20.91 0.96
CA THR A 288 -9.35 19.64 0.43
C THR A 288 -10.39 19.04 1.38
N THR A 289 -11.29 18.21 0.86
CA THR A 289 -12.31 17.52 1.66
C THR A 289 -11.61 16.56 2.64
N PRO A 290 -11.89 16.61 3.96
CA PRO A 290 -11.31 15.67 4.90
C PRO A 290 -11.71 14.25 4.55
N ALA A 291 -10.74 13.38 4.34
CA ALA A 291 -10.96 11.97 4.01
C ALA A 291 -9.69 11.17 4.30
N ASP A 292 -9.82 9.86 4.40
CA ASP A 292 -8.69 8.97 4.50
C ASP A 292 -8.01 8.79 3.13
N LEU A 293 -7.12 9.74 2.83
CA LEU A 293 -6.33 9.84 1.61
C LEU A 293 -4.89 10.21 1.99
N LEU A 294 -3.90 9.53 1.43
CA LEU A 294 -2.52 10.01 1.50
C LEU A 294 -2.42 11.26 0.62
N ARG A 295 -2.04 12.39 1.21
CA ARG A 295 -2.01 13.70 0.55
C ARG A 295 -0.61 14.07 0.11
N ILE A 296 -0.45 14.65 -1.07
CA ILE A 296 0.85 15.17 -1.53
C ILE A 296 0.69 16.43 -2.37
N ASN A 297 1.40 17.51 -2.00
CA ASN A 297 1.33 18.79 -2.68
C ASN A 297 2.26 18.86 -3.90
N ILE A 298 1.73 18.60 -5.09
CA ILE A 298 2.49 18.51 -6.33
C ILE A 298 2.98 19.86 -6.90
N ALA A 299 2.58 21.00 -6.33
CA ALA A 299 3.14 22.30 -6.71
C ALA A 299 4.53 22.54 -6.10
N GLN A 300 4.81 21.94 -4.95
CA GLN A 300 6.16 21.90 -4.39
C GLN A 300 7.03 20.98 -5.25
N GLY A 301 8.31 21.31 -5.41
CA GLY A 301 9.28 20.67 -6.31
C GLY A 301 9.57 19.17 -6.10
N GLN A 302 8.69 18.38 -5.47
CA GLN A 302 8.65 16.91 -5.34
C GLN A 302 10.02 16.23 -5.37
N THR A 303 10.94 16.74 -4.57
CA THR A 303 12.18 16.04 -4.22
C THR A 303 11.92 15.16 -3.00
N ASN A 304 12.75 14.14 -2.78
CA ASN A 304 12.67 13.34 -1.54
C ASN A 304 12.63 14.24 -0.28
N ALA A 305 13.44 15.31 -0.26
CA ALA A 305 13.49 16.27 0.84
C ALA A 305 12.21 17.09 1.07
N GLN A 306 11.27 17.10 0.10
CA GLN A 306 10.01 17.85 0.16
C GLN A 306 8.79 16.94 0.30
N SER A 307 8.98 15.62 0.25
CA SER A 307 7.92 14.61 0.22
C SER A 307 8.05 13.71 1.44
N HIS A 308 7.82 14.29 2.62
CA HIS A 308 7.81 13.62 3.91
C HIS A 308 6.43 13.71 4.55
N PHE A 309 6.08 12.71 5.33
CA PHE A 309 4.81 12.65 6.04
C PHE A 309 4.57 13.93 6.89
N PRO A 310 3.39 14.56 6.81
CA PRO A 310 2.17 14.13 6.12
C PRO A 310 2.01 14.61 4.65
N ASN A 311 3.00 15.30 4.07
CA ASN A 311 3.01 15.72 2.67
C ASN A 311 3.64 14.64 1.77
N GLY A 312 2.90 13.56 1.57
CA GLY A 312 3.38 12.31 1.01
C GLY A 312 3.83 11.38 2.12
N ARG A 313 4.62 10.37 1.75
CA ARG A 313 5.32 9.49 2.68
C ARG A 313 6.54 8.94 1.96
N ALA A 314 7.74 9.31 2.40
CA ALA A 314 8.95 8.63 1.99
C ALA A 314 9.01 7.25 2.69
N LEU A 315 9.69 6.28 2.07
CA LEU A 315 9.79 4.93 2.62
C LEU A 315 10.47 4.89 4.01
N ALA A 316 11.37 5.83 4.27
CA ALA A 316 12.09 5.96 5.54
C ALA A 316 11.38 6.86 6.57
N ASP A 317 10.18 7.39 6.26
CA ASP A 317 9.43 8.17 7.24
C ASP A 317 8.93 7.26 8.36
N ASP A 318 9.29 7.59 9.60
CA ASP A 318 8.75 6.96 10.80
C ASP A 318 7.34 7.46 11.08
N VAL A 319 6.41 6.92 10.28
CA VAL A 319 5.00 7.29 10.35
C VAL A 319 4.33 6.79 11.62
N THR A 320 4.83 5.70 12.22
CA THR A 320 4.28 5.17 13.47
C THR A 320 4.52 6.15 14.59
N ASP A 321 5.77 6.58 14.80
CA ASP A 321 6.13 7.56 15.84
C ASP A 321 5.48 8.92 15.57
N THR A 322 5.46 9.35 14.31
CA THR A 322 4.80 10.61 13.94
C THR A 322 3.30 10.58 14.29
N LEU A 323 2.60 9.48 13.97
CA LEU A 323 1.18 9.34 14.25
C LEU A 323 0.88 9.15 15.73
N LEU A 324 1.71 8.41 16.47
CA LEU A 324 1.61 8.29 17.92
C LEU A 324 1.80 9.65 18.61
N THR A 325 2.79 10.42 18.17
CA THR A 325 3.04 11.78 18.67
C THR A 325 1.85 12.70 18.41
N VAL A 326 1.35 12.72 17.17
CA VAL A 326 0.15 13.50 16.80
C VAL A 326 -1.04 13.04 17.64
N ALA A 327 -1.31 11.74 17.75
CA ALA A 327 -2.44 11.21 18.50
C ALA A 327 -2.34 11.57 19.99
N CYS A 328 -1.17 11.40 20.61
CA CYS A 328 -0.97 11.62 22.03
C CYS A 328 -1.00 13.11 22.43
N ASN A 329 -0.46 13.99 21.58
CA ASN A 329 -0.56 15.45 21.71
C ASN A 329 -0.18 16.01 23.10
N ASN A 330 0.83 15.44 23.76
CA ASN A 330 1.30 15.88 25.07
C ASN A 330 2.47 16.89 25.01
N GLY A 331 2.89 17.27 23.80
CA GLY A 331 4.03 18.15 23.54
C GLY A 331 5.39 17.45 23.46
N GLY A 332 5.45 16.13 23.70
CA GLY A 332 6.64 15.29 23.53
C GLY A 332 6.50 14.32 22.36
N ALA A 333 7.62 13.78 21.90
CA ALA A 333 7.64 12.68 20.94
C ALA A 333 7.19 11.38 21.64
N ILE A 334 6.32 10.63 20.98
CA ILE A 334 5.88 9.30 21.39
C ILE A 334 6.25 8.35 20.27
N GLY A 335 6.89 7.25 20.62
CA GLY A 335 7.31 6.27 19.65
C GLY A 335 7.12 4.84 20.10
N ASP A 336 7.17 3.93 19.13
CA ASP A 336 7.13 2.49 19.37
C ASP A 336 8.52 1.88 19.59
N GLY A 337 9.58 2.65 19.34
CA GLY A 337 10.97 2.26 19.51
C GLY A 337 11.61 1.62 18.28
N VAL A 338 10.87 1.45 17.18
CA VAL A 338 11.35 0.91 15.90
C VAL A 338 11.53 2.06 14.92
N ASN A 339 12.78 2.52 14.76
CA ASN A 339 13.06 3.79 14.09
C ASN A 339 13.51 3.66 12.62
N ALA A 340 13.65 2.43 12.12
CA ALA A 340 14.16 2.18 10.78
C ALA A 340 13.80 0.77 10.29
N ASN A 341 13.85 0.62 8.97
CA ASN A 341 13.77 -0.65 8.29
C ASN A 341 15.07 -1.47 8.45
N ASP A 342 15.00 -2.80 8.45
CA ASP A 342 16.16 -3.68 8.56
C ASP A 342 17.06 -3.68 7.31
N LYS A 343 16.49 -3.35 6.15
CA LYS A 343 17.23 -3.20 4.90
C LYS A 343 17.22 -1.78 4.38
N ALA A 344 18.37 -1.38 3.84
CA ALA A 344 18.49 -0.10 3.13
C ALA A 344 17.64 -0.11 1.85
N PHE A 345 16.86 0.95 1.67
CA PHE A 345 16.09 1.19 0.45
C PHE A 345 16.99 1.45 -0.77
N GLY A 346 16.48 1.15 -1.96
CA GLY A 346 17.16 1.38 -3.23
C GLY A 346 17.08 2.84 -3.67
N THR A 347 18.10 3.30 -4.40
CA THR A 347 18.15 4.65 -5.00
C THR A 347 17.56 4.71 -6.41
N GLN A 348 17.11 3.57 -6.93
CA GLN A 348 16.51 3.43 -8.26
C GLN A 348 15.17 2.73 -8.14
N PHE A 349 14.26 3.01 -9.08
CA PHE A 349 12.96 2.35 -9.15
C PHE A 349 13.12 0.81 -9.09
N PRO A 350 12.37 0.09 -8.23
CA PRO A 350 11.16 0.53 -7.51
C PRO A 350 11.40 1.10 -6.10
N TYR A 351 12.62 1.51 -5.78
CA TYR A 351 13.07 2.15 -4.53
C TYR A 351 12.98 1.29 -3.25
N LEU A 352 12.12 0.27 -3.23
CA LEU A 352 12.03 -0.72 -2.15
C LEU A 352 13.27 -1.62 -2.11
N ALA A 353 13.64 -2.07 -0.91
CA ALA A 353 14.73 -3.02 -0.72
C ALA A 353 14.41 -4.40 -1.33
N SER A 354 15.44 -5.12 -1.75
CA SER A 354 15.31 -6.50 -2.25
C SER A 354 14.62 -7.38 -1.21
N PRO A 355 13.76 -8.34 -1.57
CA PRO A 355 13.12 -9.23 -0.60
C PRO A 355 14.13 -10.12 0.12
N HIS A 356 13.80 -10.50 1.36
CA HIS A 356 14.46 -11.59 2.06
C HIS A 356 14.36 -12.90 1.29
N SER A 357 15.43 -13.69 1.37
CA SER A 357 15.54 -15.00 0.72
C SER A 357 14.90 -16.07 1.59
N GLY A 358 14.10 -16.96 1.01
CA GLY A 358 13.55 -18.12 1.71
C GLY A 358 14.58 -19.17 2.12
N ASN A 359 15.78 -19.12 1.52
CA ASN A 359 16.92 -19.93 1.92
C ASN A 359 18.20 -19.12 1.61
N PRO A 360 18.64 -18.27 2.56
CA PRO A 360 19.70 -17.28 2.36
C PRO A 360 21.10 -17.87 2.19
#